data_AF-A0A2G1XHE4-F1
#
_entry.id   AF-A0A2G1XHE4-F1
#
_cell.length_a   1.000
_cell.length_b   1.000
_cell.length_c   1.000
_cell.angle_alpha   90.00
_cell.angle_beta   90.00
_cell.angle_gamma   90.00
#
_symmetry.space_group_name_H-M   'P 1'
#
loop_
_entity.id
_entity.type
_entity.pdbx_description
1 polymer ?
#
loop_
_entity_poly.entity_id
_entity_poly.type
_entity_poly.pdbx_seq_one_letter_code
_entity_poly.pdbx_strand_id
1 'polypeptide(L)' 'MAKPPPRKPKKKVCAFCKDKTAYVDYKDTNMLRKFISDRGKIRARRVTGNCTQHQRDVATAVKNSREMALLPYTSSAR' A
#
# COMPACT_ATOMS: atom_id res chain seq x y z
N MET A 1 -29.23 -0.70 27.10
CA MET A 1 -28.00 -1.50 26.89
C MET A 1 -26.86 -0.56 26.52
N ALA A 2 -25.79 -0.51 27.31
CA ALA A 2 -24.66 0.39 27.04
C ALA A 2 -23.87 -0.09 25.80
N LYS A 3 -23.55 0.83 24.89
CA LYS A 3 -22.72 0.54 23.71
C LYS A 3 -21.31 0.15 24.17
N PRO A 4 -20.71 -0.95 23.66
CA PRO A 4 -19.37 -1.33 24.05
C PRO A 4 -18.35 -0.22 23.71
N PRO A 5 -17.31 -0.03 24.54
CA PRO A 5 -16.35 1.05 24.34
C PRO A 5 -15.62 0.89 23.00
N PRO A 6 -15.33 1.99 22.28
CA PRO A 6 -14.66 1.94 20.98
C PRO A 6 -13.25 1.35 21.15
N ARG A 7 -12.98 0.24 20.44
CA ARG A 7 -11.67 -0.42 20.46
C ARG A 7 -10.63 0.50 19.81
N LYS A 8 -9.57 0.87 20.54
CA LYS A 8 -8.45 1.64 20.00
C LYS A 8 -7.76 0.82 18.88
N PRO A 9 -7.62 1.35 17.65
CA PRO A 9 -6.93 0.64 16.59
C PRO A 9 -5.46 0.46 16.95
N LYS A 10 -4.96 -0.78 16.91
CA LYS A 10 -3.55 -1.08 17.11
C LYS A 10 -2.72 -0.38 16.03
N LYS A 11 -1.63 0.28 16.44
CA LYS A 11 -0.67 0.88 15.49
C LYS A 11 -0.05 -0.25 14.67
N LYS A 12 -0.29 -0.25 13.36
CA LYS A 12 0.36 -1.19 12.44
C LYS A 12 1.81 -0.77 12.27
N VAL A 13 2.71 -1.75 12.30
CA VAL A 13 4.14 -1.53 12.07
C VAL A 13 4.42 -1.60 10.57
N CYS A 14 5.31 -0.75 10.08
CA CYS A 14 5.70 -0.75 8.68
C CYS A 14 6.43 -2.05 8.32
N ALA A 15 5.94 -2.76 7.30
CA ALA A 15 6.56 -3.99 6.81
C ALA A 15 8.00 -3.72 6.31
N PHE A 16 8.18 -2.70 5.48
CA PHE A 16 9.49 -2.34 4.94
C PHE A 16 10.55 -2.01 6.01
N CYS A 17 10.15 -1.36 7.10
CA CYS A 17 11.06 -1.09 8.22
C CYS A 17 11.46 -2.37 8.97
N LYS A 18 10.57 -3.37 9.04
CA LYS A 18 10.88 -4.67 9.66
C LYS A 18 11.80 -5.50 8.78
N ASP A 19 11.48 -5.54 7.50
CA ASP A 19 12.20 -6.34 6.50
C ASP A 19 13.53 -5.68 6.08
N LYS A 20 13.84 -4.48 6.60
CA LYS A 20 15.02 -3.66 6.27
C LYS A 20 15.24 -3.48 4.76
N THR A 21 14.16 -3.50 3.99
CA THR A 21 14.19 -3.21 2.56
C THR A 21 14.53 -1.75 2.35
N ALA A 22 15.69 -1.50 1.74
CA ALA A 22 16.19 -0.16 1.46
C ALA A 22 15.49 0.50 0.26
N TYR A 23 14.93 -0.29 -0.65
CA TYR A 23 14.36 0.20 -1.90
C TYR A 23 13.09 -0.55 -2.29
N VAL A 24 12.14 0.17 -2.90
CA VAL A 24 10.88 -0.34 -3.41
C VAL A 24 10.93 -0.30 -4.94
N ASP A 25 11.19 -1.45 -5.57
CA ASP A 25 11.24 -1.53 -7.03
C ASP A 25 9.83 -1.46 -7.64
N TYR A 26 9.71 -0.75 -8.76
CA TYR A 26 8.49 -0.69 -9.56
C TYR A 26 8.26 -1.99 -10.35
N LYS A 27 9.31 -2.79 -10.57
CA LYS A 27 9.20 -4.08 -11.29
C LYS A 27 8.51 -5.16 -10.46
N ASP A 28 8.52 -5.04 -9.13
CA ASP A 28 7.96 -6.02 -8.21
C ASP A 28 6.43 -5.91 -8.10
N THR A 29 5.72 -6.26 -9.18
CA THR A 29 4.26 -6.17 -9.27
C THR A 29 3.54 -6.95 -8.18
N ASN A 30 4.06 -8.11 -7.76
CA ASN A 30 3.50 -8.93 -6.69
C ASN A 30 3.49 -8.19 -5.34
N MET A 31 4.54 -7.43 -5.05
CA MET A 31 4.62 -6.62 -3.84
C MET A 31 3.67 -5.41 -3.95
N LEU A 32 3.72 -4.69 -5.08
CA LEU A 32 2.93 -3.47 -5.28
C LEU A 32 1.43 -3.72 -5.31
N ARG A 33 0.97 -4.88 -5.81
CA ARG A 33 -0.44 -5.30 -5.75
C ARG A 33 -1.01 -5.30 -4.33
N LYS A 34 -0.20 -5.63 -3.31
CA LYS A 34 -0.63 -5.59 -1.89
C LYS A 34 -0.97 -4.17 -1.42
N PHE A 35 -0.37 -3.15 -2.04
CA PHE A 35 -0.55 -1.74 -1.70
C PHE A 35 -1.58 -1.04 -2.60
N ILE A 36 -2.21 -1.78 -3.51
CA ILE A 36 -3.26 -1.28 -4.40
C ILE A 36 -4.59 -1.94 -4.01
N SER A 37 -5.70 -1.22 -4.20
CA SER A 37 -7.05 -1.77 -4.04
C SER A 37 -7.50 -2.50 -5.29
N ASP A 38 -8.55 -3.31 -5.19
CA ASP A 38 -9.07 -4.06 -6.34
C ASP A 38 -9.52 -3.15 -7.49
N ARG A 39 -9.81 -1.87 -7.21
CA ARG A 39 -10.14 -0.84 -8.20
C ARG A 39 -8.93 -0.19 -8.87
N GLY A 40 -7.72 -0.58 -8.50
CA GLY A 40 -6.50 0.06 -8.98
C GLY A 40 -6.14 1.36 -8.25
N LYS A 41 -6.69 1.67 -7.07
CA LYS A 41 -6.29 2.87 -6.30
C LYS A 41 -5.22 2.53 -5.26
N ILE A 42 -4.27 3.44 -5.02
CA ILE A 42 -3.25 3.25 -3.97
C ILE A 42 -3.94 3.23 -2.58
N ARG A 43 -3.65 2.21 -1.77
CA ARG A 43 -4.20 2.10 -0.41
C ARG A 43 -3.60 3.17 0.48
N ALA A 44 -4.45 3.78 1.32
CA ALA A 44 -4.01 4.79 2.27
C ALA A 44 -3.06 4.20 3.32
N ARG A 45 -2.11 5.02 3.80
CA ARG A 45 -1.13 4.67 4.83
C ARG A 45 -1.74 4.01 6.08
N ARG A 46 -2.92 4.48 6.52
CA ARG A 46 -3.63 3.92 7.69
C ARG A 46 -4.04 2.46 7.53
N VAL A 47 -4.25 2.03 6.29
CA VAL A 47 -4.65 0.66 5.96
C VAL A 47 -3.42 -0.24 5.90
N THR A 48 -2.34 0.23 5.25
CA THR A 48 -1.11 -0.54 5.02
C THR A 48 -0.19 -0.56 6.23
N GLY A 49 -0.16 0.50 7.03
CA GLY A 49 0.70 0.61 8.21
C GLY A 49 2.13 1.09 7.91
N ASN A 50 2.39 1.58 6.70
CA ASN A 50 3.71 2.00 6.25
C ASN A 50 4.18 3.26 6.99
N CYS A 51 5.50 3.49 7.09
CA CYS A 51 6.01 4.79 7.51
C CYS A 51 5.75 5.83 6.39
N THR A 52 5.92 7.12 6.71
CA THR A 52 5.67 8.20 5.76
C THR A 52 6.64 8.18 4.56
N GLN A 53 7.89 7.80 4.79
CA GLN A 53 8.91 7.66 3.73
C GLN A 53 8.54 6.52 2.77
N HIS A 54 8.42 5.28 3.28
CA HIS A 54 8.05 4.13 2.47
C HIS A 54 6.68 4.28 1.78
N GLN A 55 5.73 5.03 2.35
CA GLN A 55 4.48 5.32 1.65
C GLN A 55 4.69 6.19 0.41
N ARG A 56 5.61 7.16 0.45
CA ARG A 56 6.00 7.98 -0.71
C ARG A 56 6.73 7.12 -1.74
N ASP A 57 7.66 6.28 -1.29
CA ASP A 57 8.42 5.41 -2.18
C ASP A 57 7.52 4.41 -2.92
N VAL A 58 6.59 3.77 -2.20
CA VAL A 58 5.56 2.91 -2.80
C VAL A 58 4.67 3.69 -3.77
N ALA A 59 4.29 4.93 -3.45
CA ALA A 59 3.46 5.72 -4.35
C ALA A 59 4.20 6.05 -5.66
N THR A 60 5.50 6.37 -5.59
CA THR A 60 6.35 6.59 -6.76
C THR A 60 6.52 5.31 -7.55
N ALA A 61 6.86 4.19 -6.90
CA ALA A 61 7.00 2.89 -7.55
C ALA A 61 5.72 2.46 -8.27
N VAL A 62 4.54 2.65 -7.65
CA VAL A 62 3.25 2.35 -8.28
C VAL A 62 2.98 3.24 -9.50
N LYS A 63 3.34 4.54 -9.46
CA LYS A 63 3.19 5.43 -10.62
C LYS A 63 4.08 5.01 -11.78
N ASN A 64 5.36 4.77 -11.52
CA ASN A 64 6.31 4.29 -12.52
C ASN A 64 5.87 2.95 -13.12
N SER A 65 5.36 2.03 -12.30
CA SER A 65 4.82 0.74 -12.75
C SER A 65 3.65 0.90 -13.72
N ARG A 66 2.82 1.93 -13.53
CA ARG A 66 1.66 2.20 -14.39
C ARG A 66 2.06 2.80 -15.72
N GLU A 67 3.05 3.70 -15.70
CA GLU A 67 3.65 4.26 -16.92
C GLU A 67 4.30 3.15 -17.76
N MET A 68 4.87 2.13 -17.12
CA MET A 68 5.41 0.93 -17.78
C MET A 68 4.37 -0.16 -18.08
N ALA A 69 3.07 0.11 -17.91
CA ALA A 69 1.98 -0.84 -18.15
C ALA A 69 2.03 -2.16 -17.33
N LEU A 70 2.82 -2.20 -16.25
CA LEU A 70 2.91 -3.36 -15.34
C LEU A 70 1.72 -3.44 -14.36
N LEU A 71 1.09 -2.29 -14.06
CA LEU A 71 -0.06 -2.18 -13.17
C LEU A 71 -1.17 -1.33 -13.82
N PRO A 72 -2.45 -1.68 -13.63
CA PRO A 72 -3.56 -0.93 -14.19
C PRO A 72 -3.83 0.37 -13.41
N TYR A 73 -4.27 1.42 -14.13
CA TYR A 73 -4.78 2.66 -13.54
C TYR A 73 -6.18 2.49 -12.94
N THR A 74 -7.02 1.72 -13.64
CA THR A 74 -8.36 1.36 -13.22
C THR A 74 -8.52 -0.14 -13.46
N SER A 75 -9.10 -0.84 -12.50
CA SER A 75 -9.53 -2.21 -12.71
C SER A 75 -11.03 -2.18 -12.88
N SER A 76 -11.47 -2.38 -14.13
CA SER A 76 -12.86 -2.67 -14.48
C SER A 76 -13.09 -4.18 -14.60
N ALA A 77 -12.27 -4.99 -13.92
CA ALA A 77 -12.54 -6.42 -13.80
C ALA A 77 -13.69 -6.61 -12.80
N ARG A 78 -14.90 -6.48 -13.32
CA ARG A 78 -16.09 -7.22 -12.90
C ARG A 78 -16.65 -7.89 -14.13
#